data_AF-A0A1H2WN50-F1
#
_entry.id   AF-A0A1H2WN50-F1
#
_cell.length_a   1.000
_cell.length_b   1.000
_cell.length_c   1.000
_cell.angle_alpha   90.00
_cell.angle_beta   90.00
_cell.angle_gamma   90.00
#
_symmetry.space_group_name_H-M   'P 1'
#
loop_
_entity.id
_entity.type
_entity.pdbx_description
1 polymer ?
#
loop_
_entity_poly.entity_id
_entity_poly.type
_entity_poly.pdbx_seq_one_letter_code
_entity_poly.pdbx_strand_id
1 'polypeptide(L)'
;MTAEIPQFPRTDDGAGWAWGLDGETPAEVWERFSPAYEAQAERVMRAVAARGLTPSIDGAGSEDGEFIAGQDRAGNYVLLVHLEEPASAREIAALDEPGLQSWLDETMDGRLA
;
A
#
# COMPACT_ATOMS: atom_id res chain seq x y z
N MET A 1 -0.91 -21.71 3.36
CA MET A 1 -0.19 -21.12 2.22
C MET A 1 0.22 -19.74 2.70
N THR A 2 1.51 -19.47 2.85
CA THR A 2 1.99 -18.09 3.01
C THR A 2 1.76 -17.41 1.68
N ALA A 3 0.93 -16.36 1.66
CA ALA A 3 0.75 -15.55 0.47
C ALA A 3 2.11 -15.02 0.00
N GLU A 4 2.42 -15.23 -1.28
CA GLU A 4 3.66 -14.71 -1.85
C GLU A 4 3.50 -13.21 -2.07
N ILE A 5 4.32 -12.43 -1.38
CA ILE A 5 4.42 -10.98 -1.63
C ILE A 5 5.02 -10.82 -3.04
N PRO A 6 4.43 -9.99 -3.91
CA PRO A 6 4.99 -9.73 -5.23
C PRO A 6 6.41 -9.16 -5.12
N GLN A 7 7.19 -9.33 -6.18
CA GLN A 7 8.53 -8.75 -6.24
C GLN A 7 8.44 -7.22 -6.36
N PHE A 8 9.20 -6.51 -5.52
CA PHE A 8 9.33 -5.05 -5.55
C PHE A 8 10.75 -4.63 -6.01
N PRO A 9 10.90 -3.43 -6.63
CA PRO A 9 9.81 -2.60 -7.13
C PRO A 9 9.07 -3.32 -8.25
N ARG A 10 7.76 -3.09 -8.36
CA ARG A 10 6.95 -3.64 -9.45
C ARG A 10 7.39 -3.02 -10.78
N THR A 11 7.20 -3.76 -11.87
CA THR A 11 7.34 -3.18 -13.21
C THR A 11 6.23 -2.17 -13.44
N ASP A 12 6.59 -0.95 -13.83
CA ASP A 12 5.65 0.10 -14.24
C ASP A 12 4.72 -0.43 -15.34
N ASP A 13 3.42 -0.31 -15.11
CA ASP A 13 2.37 -0.75 -16.03
C ASP A 13 2.07 0.28 -17.13
N GLY A 14 2.76 1.42 -17.12
CA GLY A 14 2.55 2.55 -18.02
C GLY A 14 1.36 3.42 -17.65
N ALA A 15 0.74 3.20 -16.48
CA ALA A 15 -0.41 3.93 -15.96
C ALA A 15 -0.09 4.77 -14.70
N GLY A 16 1.18 4.90 -14.31
CA GLY A 16 1.59 5.77 -13.19
C GLY A 16 1.17 7.24 -13.32
N TRP A 17 0.90 7.70 -14.55
CA TRP A 17 0.35 9.03 -14.84
C TRP A 17 -1.09 9.25 -14.33
N ALA A 18 -1.83 8.20 -13.98
CA ALA A 18 -3.19 8.34 -13.45
C ALA A 18 -3.22 9.17 -12.15
N TRP A 19 -2.07 9.25 -11.45
CA TRP A 19 -1.93 9.97 -10.17
C TRP A 19 -0.60 10.69 -9.96
N GLY A 20 0.34 10.57 -10.90
CA GLY A 20 1.57 11.37 -10.96
C GLY A 20 1.25 12.84 -11.23
N LEU A 21 1.10 13.63 -10.16
CA LEU A 21 0.65 15.02 -10.24
C LEU A 21 1.76 15.99 -10.68
N ASP A 22 3.04 15.58 -10.65
CA ASP A 22 4.18 16.52 -10.77
C ASP A 22 5.23 16.21 -11.88
N GLY A 23 4.93 15.41 -12.92
CA GLY A 23 5.84 15.31 -14.09
C GLY A 23 5.67 14.09 -15.01
N GLU A 24 6.65 13.89 -15.91
CA GLU A 24 6.71 12.71 -16.81
C GLU A 24 7.13 11.42 -16.09
N THR A 25 7.77 11.52 -14.91
CA THR A 25 8.27 10.40 -14.11
C THR A 25 7.81 10.53 -12.66
N PRO A 26 7.10 9.52 -12.10
CA PRO A 26 6.75 9.47 -10.68
C PRO A 26 7.96 9.60 -9.76
N ALA A 27 7.90 10.51 -8.80
CA ALA A 27 8.97 10.79 -7.84
C ALA A 27 8.49 10.74 -6.38
N GLU A 28 7.23 11.06 -6.12
CA GLU A 28 6.71 11.25 -4.77
C GLU A 28 6.16 9.96 -4.17
N VAL A 29 6.09 9.88 -2.84
CA VAL A 29 5.68 8.66 -2.11
C VAL A 29 4.21 8.27 -2.31
N TRP A 30 3.40 9.17 -2.88
CA TRP A 30 2.01 8.93 -3.28
C TRP A 30 1.85 8.69 -4.79
N GLU A 31 2.93 8.78 -5.57
CA GLU A 31 2.89 8.56 -7.01
C GLU A 31 3.28 7.12 -7.32
N ARG A 32 2.34 6.35 -7.88
CA ARG A 32 2.51 4.94 -8.22
C ARG A 32 3.78 4.73 -9.05
N PHE A 33 4.50 3.66 -8.76
CA PHE A 33 5.79 3.29 -9.38
C PHE A 33 6.96 4.24 -9.12
N SER A 34 6.79 5.32 -8.34
CA SER A 34 7.96 6.02 -7.82
C SER A 34 8.77 5.08 -6.91
N PRO A 35 10.10 5.23 -6.83
CA PRO A 35 10.91 4.43 -5.92
C PRO A 35 10.45 4.54 -4.45
N ALA A 36 9.93 5.70 -4.04
CA ALA A 36 9.41 5.91 -2.70
C ALA A 36 8.08 5.19 -2.47
N TYR A 37 7.16 5.26 -3.44
CA TYR A 37 5.88 4.56 -3.40
C TYR A 37 6.09 3.05 -3.32
N GLU A 38 6.92 2.48 -4.20
CA GLU A 38 7.14 1.02 -4.22
C GLU A 38 7.82 0.51 -2.94
N ALA A 39 8.74 1.30 -2.36
CA ALA A 39 9.34 0.96 -1.08
C ALA A 39 8.32 1.01 0.08
N GLN A 40 7.42 2.00 0.08
CA GLN A 40 6.33 2.08 1.04
C GLN A 40 5.33 0.92 0.86
N ALA A 41 4.96 0.62 -0.38
CA ALA A 41 4.05 -0.48 -0.70
C ALA A 41 4.63 -1.83 -0.26
N GLU A 42 5.91 -2.09 -0.55
CA GLU A 42 6.60 -3.29 -0.07
C GLU A 42 6.57 -3.38 1.46
N ARG A 43 6.90 -2.28 2.14
CA ARG A 43 6.93 -2.22 3.60
C ARG A 43 5.56 -2.54 4.21
N VAL A 44 4.49 -1.93 3.69
CA VAL A 44 3.13 -2.19 4.15
C VAL A 44 2.71 -3.63 3.86
N MET A 45 2.97 -4.16 2.65
CA MET A 45 2.67 -5.56 2.29
C MET A 45 3.34 -6.55 3.26
N ARG A 46 4.61 -6.32 3.61
CA ARG A 46 5.35 -7.14 4.57
C ARG A 46 4.76 -7.05 5.98
N ALA A 47 4.37 -5.85 6.40
CA ALA A 47 3.73 -5.65 7.70
C ALA A 47 2.35 -6.33 7.79
N VAL A 48 1.57 -6.33 6.70
CA VAL A 48 0.29 -7.06 6.61
C VAL A 48 0.52 -8.57 6.66
N ALA A 49 1.49 -9.10 5.90
CA ALA A 49 1.85 -10.52 5.97
C ALA A 49 2.30 -10.96 7.38
N ALA A 50 3.05 -10.11 8.08
CA ALA A 50 3.51 -10.39 9.44
C ALA A 50 2.36 -10.55 10.46
N ARG A 51 1.18 -10.00 10.18
CA ARG A 51 -0.06 -10.20 10.96
C ARG A 51 -0.76 -11.53 10.68
N GLY A 52 -0.22 -12.34 9.78
CA GLY A 52 -0.84 -13.59 9.34
C GLY A 52 -2.02 -13.40 8.38
N LEU A 53 -2.15 -12.20 7.80
CA LEU A 53 -3.07 -11.91 6.71
C LEU A 53 -2.43 -12.27 5.37
N THR A 54 -3.27 -12.47 4.36
CA THR A 54 -2.83 -12.59 2.96
C THR A 54 -2.85 -11.20 2.33
N PRO A 55 -1.69 -10.56 2.10
CA PRO A 55 -1.67 -9.27 1.46
C PRO A 55 -1.90 -9.39 -0.05
N SER A 56 -2.61 -8.42 -0.62
CA SER A 56 -2.73 -8.21 -2.07
C SER A 56 -2.64 -6.71 -2.40
N ILE A 57 -2.20 -6.39 -3.61
CA ILE A 57 -2.42 -5.07 -4.18
C ILE A 57 -3.54 -5.23 -5.20
N ASP A 58 -4.63 -4.52 -4.96
CA ASP A 58 -5.84 -4.52 -5.78
C ASP A 58 -6.18 -3.08 -6.18
N GLY A 59 -7.12 -2.91 -7.11
CA GLY A 59 -7.42 -1.58 -7.68
C GLY A 59 -6.32 -1.04 -8.60
N ALA A 60 -5.28 -1.85 -8.87
CA ALA A 60 -4.22 -1.55 -9.82
C ALA A 60 -4.76 -1.57 -11.27
N GLY A 61 -5.23 -0.41 -11.72
CA GLY A 61 -5.67 -0.18 -13.09
C GLY A 61 -5.60 1.31 -13.44
N SER A 62 -6.25 1.67 -14.56
CA SER A 62 -6.43 3.07 -14.99
C SER A 62 -7.45 3.84 -14.12
N GLU A 63 -7.96 3.20 -13.07
CA GLU A 63 -8.93 3.76 -12.16
C GLU A 63 -8.26 4.18 -10.87
N ASP A 64 -8.87 5.18 -10.27
CA ASP A 64 -8.47 5.75 -9.01
C ASP A 64 -8.66 4.73 -7.86
N GLY A 65 -7.63 4.53 -7.04
CA GLY A 65 -7.75 3.78 -5.78
C GLY A 65 -7.04 2.43 -5.78
N GLU A 66 -5.76 2.40 -6.18
CA GLU A 66 -4.91 1.27 -5.78
C GLU A 66 -4.85 1.22 -4.25
N PHE A 67 -5.01 0.01 -3.71
CA PHE A 67 -4.89 -0.22 -2.28
C PHE A 67 -4.17 -1.53 -2.01
N ILE A 68 -3.50 -1.55 -0.86
CA ILE A 68 -3.05 -2.79 -0.25
C ILE A 68 -4.17 -3.34 0.60
N ALA A 69 -4.58 -4.57 0.34
CA ALA A 69 -5.56 -5.27 1.13
C ALA A 69 -4.90 -6.33 2.02
N GLY A 70 -5.49 -6.55 3.20
CA GLY A 70 -5.21 -7.72 4.02
C GLY A 70 -6.43 -8.63 4.07
N GLN A 71 -6.29 -9.87 3.61
CA GLN A 71 -7.35 -10.88 3.66
C GLN A 71 -7.18 -11.85 4.82
N ASP A 72 -8.28 -12.18 5.50
CA ASP A 72 -8.31 -13.24 6.51
C ASP A 72 -8.23 -14.65 5.86
N ARG A 73 -8.24 -15.71 6.67
CA ARG A 73 -8.20 -17.09 6.16
C ARG A 73 -9.45 -17.52 5.37
N ALA A 74 -10.56 -16.80 5.53
CA ALA A 74 -11.78 -17.02 4.78
C ALA A 74 -11.82 -16.22 3.46
N GLY A 75 -10.80 -15.39 3.21
CA GLY A 75 -10.70 -14.55 2.01
C GLY A 75 -11.47 -13.24 2.12
N ASN A 76 -11.90 -12.84 3.32
CA ASN A 76 -12.55 -11.55 3.52
C ASN A 76 -11.49 -10.45 3.61
N TYR A 77 -11.71 -9.33 2.94
CA TYR A 77 -10.94 -8.10 3.16
C TYR A 77 -11.24 -7.57 4.56
N VAL A 78 -10.20 -7.53 5.41
CA VAL A 78 -10.27 -7.03 6.79
C VAL A 78 -9.38 -5.80 7.02
N LEU A 79 -8.65 -5.38 5.98
CA LEU A 79 -7.80 -4.20 5.96
C LEU A 79 -7.71 -3.69 4.52
N LEU A 80 -7.80 -2.37 4.35
CA LEU A 80 -7.57 -1.66 3.10
C LEU A 80 -6.69 -0.44 3.41
N VAL A 81 -5.58 -0.28 2.69
CA VAL A 81 -4.62 0.82 2.87
C VAL A 81 -4.42 1.53 1.54
N HIS A 82 -4.81 2.80 1.47
CA HIS A 82 -4.58 3.66 0.31
C HIS A 82 -3.24 4.37 0.46
N LEU A 83 -2.41 4.31 -0.58
CA LEU A 83 -1.10 4.97 -0.62
C LEU A 83 -1.04 6.15 -1.59
N GLU A 84 -2.11 6.39 -2.35
CA GLU A 84 -2.16 7.42 -3.39
C GLU A 84 -2.64 8.78 -2.87
N GLU A 85 -3.25 8.83 -1.67
CA GLU A 85 -3.65 10.10 -1.05
C GLU A 85 -2.41 10.75 -0.40
N PRO A 86 -2.04 12.00 -0.77
CA PRO A 86 -0.78 12.59 -0.34
C PRO A 86 -0.62 12.81 1.18
N ALA A 87 -1.69 13.00 1.94
CA ALA A 87 -1.60 13.16 3.39
C ALA A 87 -1.38 11.81 4.08
N SER A 88 -2.17 10.79 3.76
CA SER A 88 -2.04 9.41 4.25
C SER A 88 -0.70 8.80 3.84
N ALA A 89 -0.26 9.00 2.60
CA ALA A 89 1.04 8.50 2.17
C ALA A 89 2.19 9.10 2.96
N ARG A 90 2.13 10.41 3.27
CA ARG A 90 3.14 11.08 4.10
C ARG A 90 3.08 10.66 5.56
N GLU A 91 1.89 10.43 6.10
CA GLU A 91 1.69 9.90 7.45
C GLU A 91 2.37 8.53 7.58
N ILE A 92 2.04 7.59 6.69
CA ILE A 92 2.61 6.24 6.68
C ILE A 92 4.13 6.29 6.50
N ALA A 93 4.63 7.13 5.59
CA ALA A 93 6.06 7.31 5.34
C ALA A 93 6.82 7.80 6.58
N ALA A 94 6.18 8.61 7.43
CA ALA A 94 6.78 9.16 8.63
C ALA A 94 6.84 8.17 9.82
N LEU A 95 6.07 7.07 9.77
CA LEU A 95 6.05 6.06 10.82
C LEU A 95 7.32 5.23 10.81
N ASP A 96 7.90 4.99 11.99
CA ASP A 96 8.89 3.93 12.18
C ASP A 96 8.21 2.55 12.22
N GLU A 97 8.97 1.47 12.37
CA GLU A 97 8.40 0.12 12.32
C GLU A 97 7.34 -0.11 13.41
N PRO A 98 7.59 0.18 14.71
CA PRO A 98 6.55 0.08 15.74
C PRO A 98 5.33 0.98 15.48
N GLY A 99 5.55 2.19 14.96
CA GLY A 99 4.49 3.11 14.59
C GLY A 99 3.60 2.57 13.48
N LEU A 100 4.20 2.00 12.42
CA LEU A 100 3.46 1.36 11.34
C LEU A 100 2.64 0.18 11.85
N GLN A 101 3.21 -0.62 12.77
CA GLN A 101 2.46 -1.72 13.36
C GLN A 101 1.22 -1.22 14.12
N SER A 102 1.39 -0.16 14.92
CA SER A 102 0.27 0.40 15.70
C SER A 102 -0.81 1.01 14.79
N TRP A 103 -0.39 1.74 13.74
CA TRP A 103 -1.29 2.35 12.77
C TRP A 103 -2.14 1.32 12.02
N LEU A 104 -1.55 0.19 11.63
CA LEU A 104 -2.27 -0.90 10.96
C LEU A 104 -3.30 -1.56 11.88
N ASP A 105 -2.97 -1.72 13.16
CA ASP A 105 -3.89 -2.28 14.16
C ASP A 105 -5.09 -1.34 14.38
N GLU A 106 -4.85 -0.04 14.47
CA GLU A 106 -5.92 0.98 14.57
C GLU A 106 -6.80 1.05 13.31
N THR A 107 -6.21 0.87 12.14
CA THR A 107 -6.92 0.82 10.85
C THR A 107 -7.83 -0.41 10.79
N MET A 108 -7.35 -1.58 11.21
CA MET A 108 -8.15 -2.81 11.27
C MET A 108 -9.32 -2.71 12.25
N ASP A 109 -9.13 -2.03 13.39
CA ASP A 109 -10.17 -1.80 14.40
C ASP A 109 -11.23 -0.77 13.96
N GLY A 110 -11.09 -0.16 12.78
CA GLY A 110 -12.00 0.86 12.25
C GLY A 110 -11.92 2.20 13.01
N ARG A 111 -10.81 2.47 13.71
CA ARG A 111 -10.62 3.71 14.47
C ARG A 111 -10.09 4.87 13.63
N LEU A 112 -9.56 4.57 12.44
CA LEU A 112 -8.99 5.52 11.49
C LEU A 112 -9.79 5.62 10.18
N ALA A 113 -10.98 5.01 10.11
CA ALA A 113 -11.88 5.00 8.95
C ALA A 113 -12.80 6.23 8.89
#